data_AF-A0A4Q5SKP3-F1
#
_entry.id   AF-A0A4Q5SKP3-F1
#
_cell.length_a   1.000
_cell.length_b   1.000
_cell.length_c   1.000
_cell.angle_alpha   90.00
_cell.angle_beta   90.00
_cell.angle_gamma   90.00
#
_symmetry.space_group_name_H-M   'P 1'
#
loop_
_entity.id
_entity.type
_entity.pdbx_description
1 polymer ?
#
loop_
_entity_poly.entity_id
_entity_poly.type
_entity_poly.pdbx_seq_one_letter_code
_entity_poly.pdbx_strand_id
1 'polypeptide(L)' 'MHRPGPSKYLRIGGIVLAVLLVVALIGGYIAYSKREALLQKAIYKAKLKARDEYNLDVKIGS' A
#
# COMPACT_ATOMS: atom_id res chain seq x y z
N MET A 1 35.86 29.91 -4.48
CA MET A 1 34.65 29.05 -4.53
C MET A 1 34.91 27.80 -3.71
N HIS A 2 34.26 27.62 -2.56
CA HIS A 2 34.50 26.48 -1.66
C HIS A 2 33.58 25.31 -2.09
N ARG A 3 34.13 24.31 -2.79
CA ARG A 3 33.38 23.10 -3.18
C ARG A 3 33.41 22.12 -2.01
N PRO A 4 32.26 21.64 -1.50
CA PRO A 4 32.25 20.52 -0.57
C PRO A 4 32.96 19.32 -1.20
N GLY A 5 33.81 18.61 -0.45
CA GLY A 5 34.47 17.41 -0.96
C GLY A 5 33.47 16.27 -1.29
N PRO A 6 33.84 15.32 -2.15
CA PRO A 6 32.95 14.25 -2.64
C PRO A 6 32.31 13.39 -1.53
N SER A 7 32.96 13.27 -0.37
CA SER A 7 32.44 12.56 0.80
C SER A 7 31.19 13.19 1.43
N LYS A 8 31.02 14.52 1.30
CA LYS A 8 29.84 15.23 1.81
C LYS A 8 28.60 14.97 0.95
N TYR A 9 28.78 14.89 -0.37
CA TYR A 9 27.70 14.61 -1.31
C TYR A 9 27.16 13.18 -1.18
N LEU A 10 28.04 12.20 -0.99
CA LEU A 10 27.62 10.80 -0.79
C LEU A 10 26.79 10.63 0.49
N ARG A 11 27.13 11.34 1.57
CA ARG A 11 26.37 11.33 2.82
C ARG A 11 24.96 11.89 2.64
N ILE A 12 24.86 13.05 2.00
CA ILE A 12 23.57 13.71 1.76
C ILE A 12 22.74 12.89 0.78
N GLY A 13 23.33 12.41 -0.32
CA GLY A 13 22.66 11.56 -1.30
C GLY A 13 22.12 10.27 -0.68
N GLY A 14 22.91 9.61 0.19
CA GLY A 14 22.47 8.42 0.91
C GLY A 14 21.28 8.68 1.84
N ILE A 15 21.30 9.78 2.61
CA ILE A 15 20.19 10.16 3.50
C ILE A 15 18.93 10.48 2.68
N VAL A 16 19.05 11.24 1.61
CA VAL A 16 17.92 11.58 0.74
C VAL A 16 17.32 10.32 0.10
N LEU A 17 18.16 9.41 -0.40
CA LEU A 17 17.71 8.15 -0.98
C LEU A 17 16.98 7.28 0.07
N ALA A 18 17.51 7.21 1.30
CA ALA A 18 16.90 6.46 2.38
C ALA A 18 15.51 7.02 2.74
N VAL A 19 15.38 8.34 2.86
CA VAL A 19 14.09 8.99 3.14
C VAL A 19 13.09 8.73 2.01
N LEU A 20 13.51 8.85 0.75
CA LEU A 20 12.65 8.56 -0.40
C LEU A 20 12.17 7.10 -0.41
N LEU A 21 13.05 6.15 -0.10
CA LEU A 21 12.67 4.74 0.01
C LEU A 21 11.65 4.51 1.12
N VAL A 22 11.83 5.11 2.29
CA VAL A 22 10.87 4.98 3.41
C VAL A 22 9.51 5.54 3.01
N VAL A 23 9.46 6.72 2.39
CA VAL A 23 8.20 7.32 1.93
C VAL A 23 7.54 6.45 0.86
N ALA A 24 8.31 5.92 -0.09
CA ALA A 24 7.79 5.04 -1.14
C ALA A 24 7.21 3.73 -0.58
N LEU A 25 7.86 3.13 0.42
CA LEU A 25 7.36 1.91 1.08
C LEU A 25 6.06 2.17 1.84
N ILE A 26 5.99 3.26 2.62
CA ILE A 26 4.78 3.63 3.37
C ILE A 26 3.64 3.94 2.40
N GLY A 27 3.89 4.78 1.39
CA GLY A 27 2.89 5.13 0.37
C GLY A 27 2.42 3.92 -0.42
N GLY A 28 3.34 3.05 -0.84
CA GLY A 28 3.05 1.80 -1.54
C GLY A 28 2.22 0.84 -0.69
N TYR A 29 2.57 0.67 0.59
CA TYR A 29 1.82 -0.15 1.53
C TYR A 29 0.39 0.36 1.71
N ILE A 30 0.21 1.67 1.98
CA ILE A 30 -1.12 2.27 2.14
C ILE A 30 -1.96 2.12 0.86
N ALA A 31 -1.36 2.36 -0.30
CA ALA A 31 -2.04 2.22 -1.58
C ALA A 31 -2.47 0.77 -1.86
N TYR A 32 -1.63 -0.20 -1.51
CA TYR A 32 -1.95 -1.62 -1.64
C TYR A 32 -3.05 -2.05 -0.67
N SER A 33 -2.92 -1.73 0.63
CA SER A 33 -3.90 -2.10 1.64
C SER A 33 -5.29 -1.49 1.39
N LYS A 34 -5.37 -0.27 0.85
CA LYS A 34 -6.65 0.34 0.46
C LYS A 34 -7.36 -0.47 -0.64
N ARG A 35 -6.63 -1.08 -1.58
CA ARG A 35 -7.24 -1.93 -2.62
C ARG A 35 -7.83 -3.20 -2.04
N GLU A 36 -7.10 -3.88 -1.16
CA GLU A 36 -7.60 -5.10 -0.51
C GLU A 36 -8.81 -4.83 0.37
N ALA A 37 -8.80 -3.72 1.12
CA ALA A 37 -9.93 -3.33 1.96
C ALA A 37 -11.20 -3.07 1.13
N LEU A 38 -11.08 -2.43 -0.04
CA LEU A 38 -12.21 -2.21 -0.95
C LEU A 38 -12.72 -3.52 -1.55
N LEU A 39 -11.83 -4.42 -1.94
CA LEU A 39 -12.20 -5.73 -2.47
C LEU A 39 -12.91 -6.59 -1.41
N GLN A 40 -12.35 -6.67 -0.21
CA GLN A 40 -12.97 -7.40 0.92
C GLN A 40 -14.34 -6.83 1.27
N LYS A 41 -14.49 -5.49 1.27
CA LYS A 41 -15.77 -4.83 1.50
C LYS A 41 -16.81 -5.20 0.43
N ALA A 42 -16.41 -5.24 -0.84
CA ALA A 42 -17.28 -5.64 -1.94
C ALA A 42 -17.70 -7.12 -1.83
N ILE A 43 -16.75 -8.01 -1.52
CA ILE A 43 -17.01 -9.44 -1.32
C ILE A 43 -17.97 -9.64 -0.15
N TYR A 44 -17.74 -8.99 0.98
CA TYR A 44 -18.62 -9.08 2.15
C TYR A 44 -20.03 -8.61 1.83
N LYS A 45 -20.17 -7.49 1.12
CA LYS A 45 -21.47 -6.97 0.68
C LYS A 45 -22.18 -7.94 -0.27
N ALA A 46 -21.45 -8.58 -1.19
CA ALA A 46 -22.00 -9.60 -2.09
C ALA A 46 -22.46 -10.86 -1.34
N LYS A 47 -21.65 -11.36 -0.39
CA LYS A 47 -22.02 -12.51 0.46
C LYS A 47 -23.27 -12.23 1.30
N LEU A 48 -23.33 -11.05 1.92
CA LEU A 48 -24.51 -10.63 2.68
C LEU A 48 -25.74 -10.55 1.79
N LYS A 49 -25.64 -9.93 0.61
CA LYS A 49 -26.76 -9.79 -0.32
C LYS A 49 -27.31 -11.15 -0.76
N ALA A 50 -26.42 -12.09 -1.10
CA ALA A 50 -26.83 -13.43 -1.48
C ALA A 50 -27.49 -14.22 -0.35
N ARG A 51 -27.00 -14.05 0.89
CA ARG A 51 -27.60 -14.69 2.06
C ARG A 51 -28.97 -14.09 2.39
N ASP A 52 -29.10 -12.76 2.32
CA ASP A 52 -30.29 -12.03 2.75
C ASP A 52 -31.41 -12.08 1.71
N GLU A 53 -31.09 -11.81 0.44
CA GLU A 53 -32.09 -11.72 -0.64
C GLU A 53 -32.37 -13.08 -1.29
N TYR A 54 -31.40 -14.00 -1.29
CA TYR A 54 -31.48 -15.25 -2.04
C TYR A 54 -31.33 -16.50 -1.17
N ASN A 55 -31.15 -16.35 0.15
CA ASN A 55 -30.89 -17.44 1.09
C ASN A 55 -29.75 -18.38 0.66
N LEU A 56 -28.77 -17.85 -0.09
CA LEU A 56 -27.64 -18.61 -0.61
C LEU A 56 -26.35 -18.28 0.17
N ASP A 57 -25.65 -19.32 0.62
CA ASP A 57 -24.30 -19.19 1.18
C ASP A 57 -23.26 -19.26 0.06
N VAL A 58 -22.77 -18.09 -0.36
CA VAL A 58 -21.75 -17.99 -1.43
C VAL A 58 -20.34 -17.93 -0.86
N LYS A 59 -19.51 -18.87 -1.31
CA LYS A 59 -18.07 -18.87 -1.08
C LYS A 59 -17.37 -18.19 -2.25
N ILE A 60 -16.73 -17.06 -1.96
CA ILE A 60 -15.94 -16.28 -2.91
C ILE A 60 -14.49 -16.34 -2.41
N GLY A 61 -13.62 -16.99 -3.18
CA GLY A 61 -12.34 -17.54 -2.72
C GLY A 61 -12.46 -19.03 -2.36
N SER A 62 -11.33 -19.73 -2.20
CA SER A 62 -11.27 -21.16 -1.85
C SER A 62 -12.03 -21.50 -0.56
#